data_AF-A0A418XTP6-F1
#
_entry.id   AF-A0A418XTP6-F1
#
_cell.length_a   1.000
_cell.length_b   1.000
_cell.length_c   1.000
_cell.angle_alpha   90.00
_cell.angle_beta   90.00
_cell.angle_gamma   90.00
#
_symmetry.space_group_name_H-M   'P 1'
#
loop_
_entity.id
_entity.type
_entity.pdbx_description
1 polymer ?
#
loop_
_entity_poly.entity_id
_entity_poly.type
_entity_poly.pdbx_seq_one_letter_code
_entity_poly.pdbx_strand_id
1 'polypeptide(L)'
;MGELKDLREQSESLVNRAKDLGNKLYLAGLGAYDKAEENSEDLLNKYVEAGSAAYGEDAEGKPKALLAGRGALQAARELLDSAPEKRQALYEKLIEAGKKERGEKADATNEFVLAGLGAVATAREEGEKLFNDLVSAGQKRS
;
A
#
# COMPACT_ATOMS: atom_id res chain seq x y z
N MET A 1 -12.78 46.31 12.28
CA MET A 1 -12.35 45.51 13.46
C MET A 1 -12.75 44.03 13.35
N GLY A 2 -13.92 43.68 12.81
CA GLY A 2 -14.33 42.28 12.60
C GLY A 2 -13.47 41.49 11.62
N GLU A 3 -13.20 42.02 10.43
CA GLU A 3 -12.44 41.32 9.37
C GLU A 3 -10.99 40.99 9.76
N LEU A 4 -10.34 41.83 10.57
CA LEU A 4 -8.98 41.58 11.08
C LEU A 4 -8.95 40.45 12.13
N LYS A 5 -10.04 40.25 12.85
CA LYS A 5 -10.20 39.17 13.82
C LYS A 5 -10.47 37.84 13.10
N ASP A 6 -11.35 37.87 12.10
CA ASP A 6 -11.64 36.71 11.24
C ASP A 6 -10.40 36.24 10.45
N LEU A 7 -9.58 37.17 9.95
CA LEU A 7 -8.29 36.86 9.30
C LEU A 7 -7.28 36.21 10.25
N ARG A 8 -7.24 36.64 11.52
CA ARG A 8 -6.38 36.01 12.54
C ARG A 8 -6.85 34.61 12.88
N GLU A 9 -8.15 34.41 13.07
CA GLU A 9 -8.72 33.09 13.39
C GLU A 9 -8.52 32.10 12.22
N GLN A 10 -8.67 32.55 10.97
CA GLN A 10 -8.34 31.74 9.79
C GLN A 10 -6.85 31.40 9.71
N SER A 11 -5.97 32.37 10.01
CA SER A 11 -4.52 32.16 10.03
C SER A 11 -4.11 31.15 11.11
N GLU A 12 -4.62 31.29 12.33
CA GLU A 12 -4.35 30.35 13.43
C GLU A 12 -4.89 28.95 13.11
N SER A 13 -6.07 28.84 12.50
CA SER A 13 -6.63 27.57 12.04
C SER A 13 -5.73 26.89 10.99
N LEU A 14 -5.22 27.64 10.01
CA LEU A 14 -4.31 27.15 8.98
C LEU A 14 -2.98 26.69 9.58
N VAL A 15 -2.39 27.47 10.49
CA VAL A 15 -1.14 27.12 11.19
C VAL A 15 -1.32 25.86 12.03
N ASN A 16 -2.44 25.71 12.74
CA ASN A 16 -2.72 24.52 13.53
C ASN A 16 -2.91 23.28 12.66
N ARG A 17 -3.60 23.40 11.52
CA ARG A 17 -3.72 22.32 10.53
C ARG A 17 -2.37 21.94 9.93
N ALA A 18 -1.52 22.91 9.62
CA ALA A 18 -0.18 22.66 9.08
C ALA A 18 0.70 21.92 10.10
N LYS A 19 0.62 22.29 11.39
CA LYS A 19 1.33 21.59 12.47
C LYS A 19 0.83 20.15 12.66
N ASP A 20 -0.49 19.94 12.68
CA ASP A 20 -1.08 18.60 12.78
C ASP A 20 -0.67 17.71 11.59
N LEU A 21 -0.72 18.25 10.38
CA LEU A 21 -0.28 17.56 9.17
C LEU A 21 1.23 17.25 9.22
N GLY A 22 2.05 18.20 9.68
CA GLY A 22 3.49 18.00 9.86
C GLY A 22 3.80 16.87 10.85
N ASN A 23 3.09 16.81 11.98
CA ASN A 23 3.23 15.73 12.96
C ASN A 23 2.81 14.37 12.39
N LYS A 24 1.69 14.32 11.66
CA LYS A 24 1.24 13.09 10.99
C LYS A 24 2.25 12.61 9.96
N LEU A 25 2.82 13.52 9.14
CA LEU A 25 3.86 13.17 8.18
C LEU A 25 5.12 12.64 8.85
N TYR A 26 5.54 13.26 9.97
CA TYR A 26 6.67 12.78 10.75
C TYR A 26 6.44 11.36 11.30
N LEU A 27 5.29 11.11 11.91
CA LEU A 27 4.91 9.79 12.43
C LEU A 27 4.80 8.76 11.30
N ALA A 28 4.16 9.11 10.18
CA ALA A 28 4.11 8.25 9.01
C ALA A 28 5.50 7.91 8.48
N GLY A 29 6.44 8.86 8.49
CA GLY A 29 7.84 8.65 8.11
C GLY A 29 8.55 7.65 9.03
N LEU A 30 8.38 7.78 10.35
CA LEU A 30 8.92 6.82 11.31
C LEU A 30 8.31 5.42 11.14
N GLY A 31 7.00 5.32 10.95
CA GLY A 31 6.32 4.05 10.72
C GLY A 31 6.69 3.41 9.39
N ALA A 32 7.00 4.20 8.35
CA ALA A 32 7.46 3.68 7.07
C ALA A 32 8.85 3.06 7.18
N TYR A 33 9.74 3.70 7.95
CA TYR A 33 11.05 3.13 8.25
C TYR A 33 10.91 1.81 9.02
N ASP A 34 10.08 1.78 10.06
CA ASP A 34 9.85 0.61 10.90
C ASP A 34 9.27 -0.57 10.11
N LYS A 35 8.20 -0.32 9.34
CA LYS A 35 7.61 -1.34 8.47
C LYS A 35 8.57 -1.79 7.37
N ALA A 36 9.44 -0.93 6.86
CA ALA A 36 10.42 -1.32 5.84
C ALA A 36 11.45 -2.29 6.42
N GLU A 37 11.92 -2.04 7.65
CA GLU A 37 12.82 -2.92 8.39
C GLU A 37 12.16 -4.28 8.66
N GLU A 38 10.98 -4.29 9.27
CA GLU A 38 10.22 -5.51 9.60
C GLU A 38 9.87 -6.33 8.34
N ASN A 39 9.33 -5.68 7.31
CA ASN A 39 8.99 -6.40 6.07
C ASN A 39 10.22 -6.94 5.33
N SER A 40 11.39 -6.30 5.46
CA SER A 40 12.59 -6.76 4.76
C SER A 40 13.13 -8.08 5.33
N GLU A 41 13.11 -8.23 6.65
CA GLU A 41 13.50 -9.46 7.33
C GLU A 41 12.48 -10.57 7.10
N ASP A 42 11.18 -10.25 7.20
CA ASP A 42 10.10 -11.20 6.93
C ASP A 42 10.10 -11.70 5.49
N LEU A 43 10.33 -10.82 4.51
CA LEU A 43 10.43 -11.21 3.10
C LEU A 43 11.66 -12.10 2.86
N LEU A 44 12.80 -11.76 3.44
CA LEU A 44 14.00 -12.57 3.36
C LEU A 44 13.74 -13.98 3.94
N ASN A 45 13.12 -14.06 5.11
CA ASN A 45 12.78 -15.33 5.76
C ASN A 45 11.80 -16.15 4.91
N LYS A 46 10.74 -15.55 4.37
CA LYS A 46 9.81 -16.21 3.44
C LYS A 46 10.50 -16.78 2.21
N TYR A 47 11.43 -16.03 1.62
CA TYR A 47 12.19 -16.54 0.48
C TYR A 47 13.16 -17.66 0.86
N VAL A 48 13.77 -17.61 2.05
CA VAL A 48 14.60 -18.72 2.55
C VAL A 48 13.75 -19.97 2.76
N GLU A 49 12.57 -19.85 3.36
CA GLU A 49 11.64 -20.97 3.58
C GLU A 49 11.18 -21.57 2.25
N ALA A 50 10.70 -20.75 1.32
CA ALA A 50 10.29 -21.19 -0.02
C ALA A 50 11.45 -21.86 -0.77
N GLY A 51 12.66 -21.27 -0.70
CA GLY A 51 13.86 -21.84 -1.31
C GLY A 51 14.29 -23.15 -0.67
N SER A 52 14.16 -23.28 0.65
CA SER A 52 14.46 -24.52 1.38
C SER A 52 13.48 -25.62 0.99
N ALA A 53 12.19 -25.31 0.92
CA ALA A 53 11.17 -26.23 0.43
C ALA A 53 11.43 -26.65 -1.03
N ALA A 54 11.89 -25.73 -1.88
CA ALA A 54 12.23 -26.01 -3.27
C ALA A 54 13.49 -26.88 -3.44
N TYR A 55 14.42 -26.83 -2.49
CA TYR A 55 15.63 -27.67 -2.48
C TYR A 55 15.43 -29.00 -1.75
N GLY A 56 14.43 -29.14 -0.89
CA GLY A 56 14.15 -30.38 -0.17
C GLY A 56 15.33 -30.81 0.72
N GLU A 57 15.71 -32.08 0.62
CA GLU A 57 16.84 -32.65 1.40
C GLU A 57 18.18 -31.98 1.06
N ASP A 58 18.35 -31.46 -0.15
CA ASP A 58 19.56 -30.74 -0.56
C ASP A 58 19.66 -29.32 0.02
N ALA A 59 18.70 -28.88 0.84
CA ALA A 59 18.75 -27.57 1.48
C ALA A 59 19.79 -27.52 2.62
N GLU A 60 20.08 -28.66 3.24
CA GLU A 60 21.05 -28.75 4.34
C GLU A 60 22.46 -28.34 3.89
N GLY A 61 23.07 -27.39 4.62
CA GLY A 61 24.39 -26.87 4.32
C GLY A 61 24.46 -25.78 3.24
N LYS A 62 23.34 -25.41 2.60
CA LYS A 62 23.33 -24.30 1.62
C LYS A 62 23.24 -22.94 2.32
N PRO A 63 23.93 -21.91 1.80
CA PRO A 63 23.90 -20.58 2.38
C PRO A 63 22.52 -19.94 2.25
N LYS A 64 22.07 -19.20 3.28
CA LYS A 64 20.77 -18.50 3.31
C LYS A 64 20.51 -17.66 2.06
N ALA A 65 21.53 -16.98 1.53
CA ALA A 65 21.40 -16.16 0.32
C ALA A 65 21.00 -16.98 -0.92
N LEU A 66 21.48 -18.23 -1.03
CA LEU A 66 21.17 -19.11 -2.16
C LEU A 66 19.76 -19.70 -2.03
N LEU A 67 19.34 -20.04 -0.81
CA LEU A 67 17.96 -20.43 -0.51
C LEU A 67 17.00 -19.26 -0.81
N ALA A 68 17.27 -18.06 -0.27
CA ALA A 68 16.51 -16.86 -0.55
C ALA A 68 16.42 -16.54 -2.05
N GLY A 69 17.55 -16.64 -2.77
CA GLY A 69 17.57 -16.42 -4.22
C GLY A 69 16.68 -17.41 -4.98
N ARG A 70 16.68 -18.69 -4.57
CA ARG A 70 15.80 -19.71 -5.16
C ARG A 70 14.32 -19.46 -4.86
N GLY A 71 13.98 -19.13 -3.62
CA GLY A 71 12.61 -18.79 -3.24
C GLY A 71 12.09 -17.54 -3.95
N ALA A 72 12.93 -16.51 -4.09
CA ALA A 72 12.59 -15.31 -4.86
C ALA A 72 12.34 -15.62 -6.34
N LEU A 73 13.15 -16.48 -6.97
CA LEU A 73 12.90 -16.93 -8.36
C LEU A 73 11.61 -17.72 -8.51
N GLN A 74 11.27 -18.56 -7.53
CA GLN A 74 10.02 -19.30 -7.53
C GLN A 74 8.82 -18.35 -7.39
N ALA A 75 8.86 -17.41 -6.45
CA ALA A 75 7.83 -16.40 -6.28
C ALA A 75 7.66 -15.54 -7.55
N ALA A 76 8.76 -15.18 -8.22
CA ALA A 76 8.72 -14.46 -9.49
C ALA A 76 8.06 -15.28 -10.60
N ARG A 77 8.34 -16.58 -10.67
CA ARG A 77 7.71 -17.48 -11.66
C ARG A 77 6.22 -17.65 -11.40
N GLU A 78 5.82 -17.90 -10.16
CA GLU A 78 4.41 -17.98 -9.78
C GLU A 78 3.66 -16.67 -10.07
N LEU A 79 4.33 -15.53 -9.87
CA LEU A 79 3.76 -14.23 -10.22
C LEU A 79 3.62 -14.05 -11.73
N LEU A 80 4.59 -14.50 -12.54
CA LEU A 80 4.50 -14.47 -14.00
C LEU A 80 3.38 -15.38 -14.52
N ASP A 81 3.27 -16.58 -13.98
CA ASP A 81 2.26 -17.56 -14.38
C ASP A 81 0.85 -17.09 -13.98
N SER A 82 0.70 -16.50 -12.79
CA SER A 82 -0.58 -15.95 -12.31
C SER A 82 -0.86 -14.50 -12.73
N ALA A 83 0.10 -13.83 -13.38
CA ALA A 83 -0.04 -12.41 -13.75
C ALA A 83 -1.24 -12.12 -14.65
N PRO A 84 -1.54 -12.90 -15.71
CA PRO A 84 -2.67 -12.62 -16.58
C PRO A 84 -4.00 -12.68 -15.82
N GLU A 85 -4.19 -13.72 -15.02
CA GLU A 85 -5.41 -13.91 -14.20
C GLU A 85 -5.54 -12.80 -13.14
N LYS A 86 -4.45 -12.47 -12.44
CA LYS A 86 -4.44 -11.39 -11.43
C LYS A 86 -4.73 -10.03 -12.05
N ARG A 87 -4.23 -9.75 -13.26
CA ARG A 87 -4.52 -8.50 -13.98
C ARG A 87 -5.99 -8.41 -14.35
N GLN A 88 -6.57 -9.50 -14.84
CA GLN A 88 -7.99 -9.53 -15.19
C GLN A 88 -8.88 -9.37 -13.95
N ALA A 89 -8.60 -10.12 -12.88
CA ALA A 89 -9.33 -10.00 -11.62
C ALA A 89 -9.20 -8.60 -11.01
N LEU A 90 -8.04 -7.95 -11.15
CA LEU A 90 -7.85 -6.56 -10.72
C LEU A 90 -8.69 -5.61 -11.56
N TYR A 91 -8.69 -5.75 -12.89
CA TYR A 91 -9.50 -4.93 -13.78
C TYR A 91 -11.01 -5.03 -13.46
N GLU A 92 -11.52 -6.24 -13.22
CA GLU A 92 -12.92 -6.48 -12.83
C GLU A 92 -13.26 -5.79 -11.50
N LYS A 93 -12.39 -5.90 -10.49
CA LYS A 93 -12.57 -5.18 -9.21
C LYS A 93 -12.60 -3.67 -9.39
N LEU A 94 -11.76 -3.13 -10.28
CA LEU A 94 -11.75 -1.69 -10.57
C LEU A 94 -13.04 -1.26 -11.26
N ILE A 95 -13.60 -2.07 -12.15
CA ILE A 95 -14.91 -1.79 -12.75
C ILE A 95 -15.99 -1.78 -11.68
N GLU A 96 -16.03 -2.78 -10.79
CA GLU A 96 -17.00 -2.84 -9.69
C GLU A 96 -16.92 -1.62 -8.76
N ALA A 97 -15.69 -1.25 -8.37
CA ALA A 97 -15.45 -0.04 -7.59
C ALA A 97 -15.93 1.21 -8.33
N GLY A 98 -15.64 1.30 -9.64
CA GLY A 98 -16.11 2.38 -10.50
C GLY A 98 -17.62 2.45 -10.63
N LYS A 99 -18.30 1.30 -10.73
CA LYS A 99 -19.77 1.22 -10.76
C LYS A 99 -20.37 1.72 -9.44
N LYS A 100 -19.77 1.32 -8.31
CA LYS A 100 -20.18 1.79 -6.98
C LYS A 100 -20.05 3.30 -6.84
N GLU A 101 -18.95 3.88 -7.33
CA GLU A 101 -18.70 5.32 -7.28
C GLU A 101 -19.61 6.12 -8.23
N ARG A 102 -19.93 5.55 -9.41
CA ARG A 102 -20.77 6.19 -10.43
C ARG A 102 -22.27 6.07 -10.14
N GLY A 103 -22.69 5.11 -9.32
CA GLY A 103 -24.08 4.89 -8.91
C GLY A 103 -25.01 4.62 -10.10
N GLU A 104 -26.17 5.27 -10.13
CA GLU A 104 -27.23 5.07 -11.14
C GLU A 104 -26.78 5.33 -12.59
N LYS A 105 -25.69 6.08 -12.80
CA LYS A 105 -25.16 6.37 -14.14
C LYS A 105 -24.14 5.33 -14.62
N ALA A 106 -23.87 4.29 -13.83
CA ALA A 106 -22.92 3.24 -14.16
C ALA A 106 -23.27 2.54 -15.48
N ASP A 107 -24.54 2.20 -15.69
CA ASP A 107 -24.99 1.44 -16.87
C ASP A 107 -24.86 2.24 -18.18
N ALA A 108 -24.87 3.57 -18.11
CA ALA A 108 -24.66 4.47 -19.25
C ALA A 108 -23.19 4.89 -19.43
N THR A 109 -22.28 4.40 -18.58
CA THR A 109 -20.88 4.81 -18.56
C THR A 109 -20.00 3.73 -19.18
N ASN A 110 -19.07 4.16 -20.04
CA ASN A 110 -18.10 3.27 -20.65
C ASN A 110 -17.25 2.53 -19.59
N GLU A 111 -17.02 1.24 -19.81
CA GLU A 111 -16.27 0.35 -18.92
C GLU A 111 -14.86 0.86 -18.59
N PHE A 112 -14.13 1.44 -19.54
CA PHE A 112 -12.81 2.02 -19.28
C PHE A 112 -12.88 3.22 -18.34
N VAL A 113 -13.96 4.01 -18.41
CA VAL A 113 -14.18 5.14 -17.52
C VAL A 113 -14.55 4.66 -16.11
N LEU A 114 -15.32 3.58 -16.00
CA LEU A 114 -15.60 2.93 -14.72
C LEU A 114 -14.33 2.35 -14.10
N ALA A 115 -13.54 1.59 -14.86
CA ALA A 115 -12.26 1.05 -14.40
C ALA A 115 -11.31 2.17 -13.95
N GLY A 116 -11.23 3.27 -14.70
CA GLY A 116 -10.43 4.43 -14.33
C GLY A 116 -10.90 5.12 -13.05
N LEU A 117 -12.22 5.30 -12.89
CA LEU A 117 -12.81 5.85 -11.66
C LEU A 117 -12.57 4.95 -10.45
N GLY A 118 -12.77 3.64 -10.62
CA GLY A 118 -12.48 2.67 -9.58
C GLY A 118 -11.00 2.65 -9.22
N ALA A 119 -10.08 2.74 -10.19
CA ALA A 119 -8.64 2.81 -9.92
C ALA A 119 -8.29 4.00 -9.02
N VAL A 120 -8.86 5.17 -9.30
CA VAL A 120 -8.65 6.37 -8.48
C VAL A 120 -9.28 6.23 -7.10
N ALA A 121 -10.50 5.69 -7.02
CA ALA A 121 -11.19 5.49 -5.75
C ALA A 121 -10.45 4.49 -4.85
N THR A 122 -10.05 3.34 -5.41
CA THR A 122 -9.25 2.33 -4.71
C THR A 122 -7.89 2.87 -4.30
N ALA A 123 -7.18 3.57 -5.19
CA ALA A 123 -5.89 4.18 -4.83
C ALA A 123 -6.00 5.19 -3.69
N ARG A 124 -7.08 5.97 -3.66
CA ARG A 124 -7.35 6.92 -2.56
C ARG A 124 -7.63 6.19 -1.25
N GLU A 125 -8.50 5.18 -1.27
CA GLU A 125 -8.86 4.41 -0.08
C GLU A 125 -7.67 3.64 0.47
N GLU A 126 -6.93 2.92 -0.38
CA GLU A 126 -5.74 2.18 0.01
C GLU A 126 -4.62 3.12 0.46
N GLY A 127 -4.45 4.27 -0.21
CA GLY A 127 -3.48 5.28 0.19
C GLY A 127 -3.78 5.87 1.57
N GLU A 128 -5.05 6.13 1.89
CA GLU A 128 -5.47 6.61 3.21
C GLU A 128 -5.27 5.55 4.29
N LYS A 129 -5.63 4.29 4.03
CA LYS A 129 -5.37 3.16 4.94
C LYS A 129 -3.88 3.02 5.21
N LEU A 130 -3.06 3.01 4.15
CA LEU A 130 -1.61 2.93 4.27
C LEU A 130 -1.07 4.08 5.12
N PHE A 131 -1.48 5.32 4.82
CA PHE A 131 -1.02 6.49 5.57
C PHE A 131 -1.37 6.38 7.06
N ASN A 132 -2.60 6.02 7.39
CA ASN A 132 -3.04 5.85 8.78
C ASN A 132 -2.26 4.74 9.49
N ASP A 133 -2.06 3.60 8.83
CA ASP A 133 -1.25 2.50 9.38
C ASP A 133 0.19 2.94 9.66
N LEU A 134 0.79 3.74 8.77
CA LEU A 134 2.14 4.28 8.95
C LEU A 134 2.18 5.24 10.14
N VAL A 135 1.19 6.12 10.29
CA VAL A 135 1.09 7.00 11.46
C VAL A 135 0.99 6.17 12.74
N SER A 136 0.13 5.14 12.77
CA SER A 136 -0.03 4.26 13.93
C SER A 136 1.23 3.47 14.26
N ALA A 137 1.98 2.99 13.26
CA ALA A 137 3.27 2.35 13.48
C ALA A 137 4.30 3.33 14.07
N GLY A 138 4.39 4.55 13.52
CA GLY A 138 5.26 5.59 14.06
C GLY A 138 4.91 6.01 15.49
N GLN A 139 3.62 6.01 15.85
CA GLN A 139 3.17 6.26 17.23
C GLN A 139 3.60 5.17 18.21
N LYS A 140 3.67 3.91 17.79
CA LYS A 140 4.16 2.81 18.66
C LYS A 140 5.65 2.92 18.93
N ARG A 141 6.39 3.59 18.05
CA ARG A 141 7.84 3.75 18.11
C ARG A 141 8.30 5.02 18.85
N SER A 142 7.49 6.08 18.84
CA SER A 142 7.74 7.36 19.53
C SER A 142 7.43 7.30 21.02
#